data_AF-A0A9E7B710-F1
#
_entry.id   AF-A0A9E7B710-F1
#
_cell.length_a   1.000
_cell.length_b   1.000
_cell.length_c   1.000
_cell.angle_alpha   90.00
_cell.angle_beta   90.00
_cell.angle_gamma   90.00
#
_symmetry.space_group_name_H-M   'P 1'
#
loop_
_entity.id
_entity.type
_entity.pdbx_description
1 polymer ?
#
loop_
_entity_poly.entity_id
_entity_poly.type
_entity_poly.pdbx_seq_one_letter_code
_entity_poly.pdbx_strand_id
1 'polypeptide(L)'
;MKTISYLYVLVFLTSCLGDVENYRNNLQSDIEIYIIKEGQLTIHDSDFDLNSLQPESQPWVKSSEIELYDWSSHTFYLKKPVDKGKYSGRHFVVVSGDERLFAGIFFPMYMSSFPQLPSIIPEDDLFSPKDVILFGQFGHQFPTEQLKSDKFKKALFDAGLLSNGINVDLKQLKSKGENAVEYTFEVTNCDTETLYIPDPDKMGDSRFHYITNGVWFFTGNTYCYSNLSDHTSFENFSESWFYKLKPGQKMTRTVEQSGFSCALSGKVNCRFSFPGAKIKTGEWKKPDGRVWIGNFYVEKEMVINYRNP
;
A
#
# COMPACT_ATOMS: atom_id res chain seq x y z
N MET A 1 8.17 1.40 68.59
CA MET A 1 6.88 2.05 68.30
C MET A 1 7.09 3.06 67.18
N LYS A 2 6.19 3.05 66.19
CA LYS A 2 6.03 3.99 65.06
C LYS A 2 6.97 3.82 63.85
N THR A 3 6.56 2.86 63.03
CA THR A 3 6.43 2.93 61.56
C THR A 3 6.26 4.36 61.02
N ILE A 4 7.13 4.76 60.08
CA ILE A 4 6.93 5.93 59.20
C ILE A 4 7.26 5.51 57.76
N SER A 5 6.16 5.27 57.05
CA SER A 5 5.88 5.63 55.65
C SER A 5 6.94 5.41 54.56
N TYR A 6 6.79 4.27 53.87
CA TYR A 6 7.09 4.14 52.44
C TYR A 6 6.08 4.97 51.64
N LEU A 7 6.52 6.05 50.99
CA LEU A 7 5.80 6.63 49.86
C LEU A 7 6.74 7.52 49.05
N TYR A 8 6.64 7.44 47.73
CA TYR A 8 7.40 8.17 46.70
C TYR A 8 8.84 7.65 46.54
N VAL A 9 9.22 7.00 45.43
CA VAL A 9 9.19 7.52 44.06
C VAL A 9 8.95 6.37 43.09
N LEU A 10 7.76 6.32 42.50
CA LEU A 10 7.42 5.48 41.35
C LEU A 10 6.77 6.37 40.30
N VAL A 11 7.58 7.26 39.73
CA VAL A 11 7.24 8.10 38.58
C VAL A 11 8.50 8.15 37.74
N PHE A 12 8.54 7.36 36.65
CA PHE A 12 9.29 7.57 35.40
C PHE A 12 9.22 6.28 34.54
N LEU A 13 8.00 5.81 34.25
CA LEU A 13 7.72 4.85 33.17
C LEU A 13 6.50 5.32 32.38
N THR A 14 6.55 6.56 31.89
CA THR A 14 5.59 7.09 30.91
C THR A 14 6.31 8.02 29.96
N SER A 15 7.13 7.47 29.08
CA SER A 15 7.66 8.22 27.93
C SER A 15 8.04 7.23 26.83
N CYS A 16 7.01 6.65 26.19
CA CYS A 16 7.01 6.11 24.84
C CYS A 16 5.62 5.56 24.45
N LEU A 17 4.55 6.22 24.89
CA LEU A 17 3.26 6.13 24.22
C LEU A 17 3.15 7.44 23.45
N GLY A 18 3.58 7.42 22.18
CA GLY A 18 3.17 8.47 21.26
C GLY A 18 1.65 8.49 21.26
N ASP A 19 1.07 9.68 21.33
CA ASP A 19 -0.37 9.88 21.34
C ASP A 19 -1.01 9.07 20.20
N VAL A 20 -1.69 7.98 20.55
CA VAL A 20 -2.61 7.30 19.64
C VAL A 20 -3.84 8.19 19.62
N GLU A 21 -3.78 9.28 18.85
CA GLU A 21 -4.95 10.11 18.58
C GLU A 21 -6.02 9.20 17.95
N ASN A 22 -7.18 9.09 18.59
CA ASN A 22 -8.31 8.38 18.01
C ASN A 22 -8.82 9.18 16.80
N TYR A 23 -8.40 8.78 15.59
CA TYR A 23 -8.57 9.51 14.32
C TYR A 23 -10.01 9.60 13.76
N ARG A 24 -11.06 9.23 14.51
CA ARG A 24 -12.44 9.27 14.03
C ARG A 24 -13.24 10.40 14.68
N ASN A 25 -12.97 11.63 14.25
CA ASN A 25 -13.88 12.74 14.50
C ASN A 25 -15.09 12.62 13.54
N ASN A 26 -16.31 12.64 14.07
CA ASN A 26 -17.58 12.66 13.32
C ASN A 26 -17.85 14.04 12.69
N LEU A 27 -16.86 14.60 11.99
CA LEU A 27 -17.11 15.72 11.08
C LEU A 27 -17.67 15.13 9.78
N GLN A 28 -18.65 15.81 9.20
CA GLN A 28 -19.26 15.40 7.95
C GLN A 28 -18.16 15.30 6.90
N SER A 29 -17.92 14.09 6.37
CA SER A 29 -16.88 13.87 5.37
C SER A 29 -17.28 14.62 4.09
N ASP A 30 -16.34 15.34 3.52
CA ASP A 30 -16.55 16.12 2.29
C ASP A 30 -15.68 15.59 1.13
N ILE A 31 -15.07 14.40 1.28
CA ILE A 31 -14.24 13.80 0.23
C ILE A 31 -15.12 13.11 -0.81
N GLU A 32 -15.03 13.58 -2.06
CA GLU A 32 -15.78 13.02 -3.18
C GLU A 32 -14.88 12.83 -4.40
N ILE A 33 -15.27 11.91 -5.28
CA ILE A 33 -14.57 11.66 -6.55
C ILE A 33 -15.52 11.95 -7.69
N TYR A 34 -15.14 12.86 -8.57
CA TYR A 34 -15.91 13.25 -9.75
C TYR A 34 -15.20 12.81 -11.01
N ILE A 35 -15.98 12.45 -12.03
CA ILE A 35 -15.46 12.28 -13.39
C ILE A 35 -15.27 13.68 -14.00
N ILE A 36 -14.17 13.89 -14.70
CA ILE A 36 -13.91 15.13 -15.45
C ILE A 36 -14.61 15.04 -16.81
N LYS A 37 -15.22 16.15 -17.27
CA LYS A 37 -15.83 16.20 -18.62
C LYS A 37 -14.77 15.93 -19.70
N GLU A 38 -15.18 15.23 -20.75
CA GLU A 38 -14.28 14.77 -21.81
C GLU A 38 -13.50 15.90 -22.50
N GLY A 39 -12.31 15.57 -23.00
CA GLY A 39 -11.48 16.48 -23.81
C GLY A 39 -10.65 17.50 -23.01
N GLN A 40 -10.71 17.50 -21.68
CA GLN A 40 -9.94 18.44 -20.85
C GLN A 40 -8.51 17.97 -20.52
N LEU A 41 -8.29 16.65 -20.52
CA LEU A 41 -6.99 16.05 -20.22
C LEU A 41 -6.68 14.91 -21.19
N THR A 42 -5.40 14.69 -21.44
CA THR A 42 -4.83 13.54 -22.13
C THR A 42 -4.01 12.69 -21.16
N ILE A 43 -3.75 11.42 -21.51
CA ILE A 43 -2.97 10.49 -20.67
C ILE A 43 -1.53 10.97 -20.37
N HIS A 44 -0.99 11.87 -21.20
CA HIS A 44 0.36 12.38 -21.08
C HIS A 44 0.44 13.70 -20.30
N ASP A 45 -0.70 14.26 -19.90
CA ASP A 45 -0.72 15.52 -19.17
C ASP A 45 -0.15 15.30 -17.77
N SER A 46 0.86 16.09 -17.43
CA SER A 46 1.53 16.07 -16.12
C SER A 46 1.54 17.44 -15.43
N ASP A 47 1.28 18.51 -16.18
CA ASP A 47 1.24 19.89 -15.69
C ASP A 47 -0.04 20.56 -16.20
N PHE A 48 -0.97 20.82 -15.29
CA PHE A 48 -2.24 21.49 -15.55
C PHE A 48 -2.73 22.20 -14.29
N ASP A 49 -3.52 23.26 -14.49
CA ASP A 49 -4.23 23.88 -13.38
C ASP A 49 -5.40 23.00 -12.96
N LEU A 50 -5.28 22.37 -11.79
CA LEU A 50 -6.32 21.53 -11.20
C LEU A 50 -7.67 22.28 -11.11
N ASN A 51 -7.65 23.59 -10.87
CA ASN A 51 -8.88 24.40 -10.71
C ASN A 51 -9.60 24.68 -12.03
N SER A 52 -8.91 24.56 -13.15
CA SER A 52 -9.50 24.72 -14.49
C SER A 52 -10.38 23.54 -14.89
N LEU A 53 -10.22 22.38 -14.24
CA LEU A 53 -10.93 21.15 -14.58
C LEU A 53 -12.40 21.24 -14.20
N GLN A 54 -13.27 20.96 -15.17
CA GLN A 54 -14.71 20.89 -14.99
C GLN A 54 -15.14 19.45 -14.68
N PRO A 55 -15.59 19.15 -13.45
CA PRO A 55 -16.22 17.87 -13.14
C PRO A 55 -17.60 17.75 -13.77
N GLU A 56 -18.07 16.52 -13.92
CA GLU A 56 -19.48 16.19 -14.14
C GLU A 56 -20.34 16.64 -12.93
N SER A 57 -21.64 16.80 -13.13
CA SER A 57 -22.53 17.37 -12.11
C SER A 57 -22.80 16.44 -10.92
N GLN A 58 -22.48 15.16 -11.04
CA GLN A 58 -22.68 14.16 -10.00
C GLN A 58 -21.35 13.49 -9.66
N PRO A 59 -21.06 13.25 -8.38
CA PRO A 59 -19.89 12.48 -8.00
C PRO A 59 -20.06 11.03 -8.46
N TRP A 60 -18.95 10.43 -8.90
CA TRP A 60 -18.85 8.99 -9.11
C TRP A 60 -18.81 8.24 -7.79
N VAL A 61 -18.10 8.79 -6.79
CA VAL A 61 -18.07 8.29 -5.41
C VAL A 61 -18.37 9.43 -4.47
N LYS A 62 -19.41 9.25 -3.65
CA LYS A 62 -19.78 10.19 -2.59
C LYS A 62 -18.99 9.90 -1.33
N SER A 63 -18.78 10.94 -0.54
CA SER A 63 -18.20 10.85 0.80
C SER A 63 -18.89 9.78 1.67
N SER A 64 -20.23 9.75 1.66
CA SER A 64 -21.01 8.80 2.45
C SER A 64 -20.75 7.33 2.09
N GLU A 65 -20.18 7.06 0.90
CA GLU A 65 -19.91 5.73 0.37
C GLU A 65 -18.49 5.25 0.70
N ILE A 66 -17.62 6.13 1.20
CA ILE A 66 -16.26 5.79 1.62
C ILE A 66 -16.31 5.29 3.07
N GLU A 67 -15.67 4.15 3.33
CA GLU A 67 -15.46 3.66 4.70
C GLU A 67 -14.17 4.23 5.29
N LEU A 68 -13.07 4.15 4.55
CA LEU A 68 -11.75 4.67 4.95
C LEU A 68 -10.82 4.82 3.76
N TYR A 69 -9.71 5.52 3.98
CA TYR A 69 -8.56 5.60 3.11
C TYR A 69 -7.30 5.08 3.81
N ASP A 70 -6.69 4.02 3.28
CA ASP A 70 -5.43 3.48 3.77
C ASP A 70 -4.25 4.25 3.15
N TRP A 71 -3.54 5.01 3.97
CA TRP A 71 -2.40 5.84 3.58
C TRP A 71 -1.20 5.02 3.12
N SER A 72 -1.00 3.83 3.69
CA SER A 72 0.18 3.00 3.39
C SER A 72 0.16 2.42 1.99
N SER A 73 -1.02 2.24 1.41
CA SER A 73 -1.21 1.69 0.07
C SER A 73 -1.97 2.60 -0.89
N HIS A 74 -2.34 3.81 -0.46
CA HIS A 74 -3.17 4.75 -1.21
C HIS A 74 -4.47 4.11 -1.75
N THR A 75 -5.26 3.55 -0.83
CA THR A 75 -6.45 2.76 -1.19
C THR A 75 -7.70 3.27 -0.48
N PHE A 76 -8.76 3.59 -1.24
CA PHE A 76 -10.09 3.77 -0.66
C PHE A 76 -10.79 2.42 -0.52
N TYR A 77 -11.39 2.19 0.65
CA TYR A 77 -12.33 1.10 0.88
C TYR A 77 -13.73 1.68 0.91
N LEU A 78 -14.66 1.06 0.19
CA LEU A 78 -15.99 1.56 -0.03
C LEU A 78 -17.02 0.69 0.67
N LYS A 79 -18.15 1.29 1.04
CA LYS A 79 -19.30 0.59 1.62
C LYS A 79 -20.07 -0.21 0.57
N LYS A 80 -19.89 0.10 -0.71
CA LYS A 80 -20.57 -0.52 -1.84
C LYS A 80 -19.64 -0.63 -3.05
N PRO A 81 -19.87 -1.61 -3.94
CA PRO A 81 -19.17 -1.72 -5.21
C PRO A 81 -19.38 -0.51 -6.11
N VAL A 82 -18.36 -0.14 -6.89
CA VAL A 82 -18.45 0.82 -8.00
C VAL A 82 -18.02 0.19 -9.32
N ASP A 83 -18.64 0.63 -10.42
CA ASP A 83 -18.25 0.26 -11.78
C ASP A 83 -17.10 1.17 -12.24
N LYS A 84 -15.89 0.60 -12.30
CA LYS A 84 -14.68 1.27 -12.80
C LYS A 84 -14.56 1.12 -14.31
N GLY A 85 -15.01 -0.01 -14.87
CA GLY A 85 -14.90 -0.37 -16.28
C GLY A 85 -15.58 0.64 -17.20
N LYS A 86 -16.75 1.15 -16.79
CA LYS A 86 -17.48 2.20 -17.51
C LYS A 86 -16.66 3.47 -17.78
N TYR A 87 -15.67 3.75 -16.94
CA TYR A 87 -14.87 4.98 -17.01
C TYR A 87 -13.48 4.75 -17.60
N SER A 88 -13.21 3.58 -18.19
CA SER A 88 -11.92 3.29 -18.83
C SER A 88 -11.49 4.41 -19.80
N GLY A 89 -10.27 4.94 -19.60
CA GLY A 89 -9.70 6.06 -20.36
C GLY A 89 -10.20 7.46 -19.95
N ARG A 90 -11.13 7.57 -19.00
CA ARG A 90 -11.62 8.85 -18.47
C ARG A 90 -10.73 9.35 -17.34
N HIS A 91 -10.80 10.65 -17.07
CA HIS A 91 -10.12 11.29 -15.96
C HIS A 91 -11.08 11.55 -14.80
N PHE A 92 -10.55 11.61 -13.59
CA PHE A 92 -11.28 11.95 -12.38
C PHE A 92 -10.56 13.02 -11.57
N VAL A 93 -11.28 13.64 -10.64
CA VAL A 93 -10.74 14.58 -9.65
C VAL A 93 -11.26 14.19 -8.27
N VAL A 94 -10.38 14.22 -7.27
CA VAL A 94 -10.73 14.07 -5.86
C VAL A 94 -10.83 15.46 -5.25
N VAL A 95 -11.93 15.71 -4.55
CA VAL A 95 -12.25 17.01 -3.96
C VAL A 95 -12.55 16.87 -2.47
N SER A 96 -12.36 17.96 -1.72
CA SER A 96 -12.84 18.16 -0.35
C SER A 96 -13.65 19.46 -0.33
N GLY A 97 -14.98 19.36 -0.37
CA GLY A 97 -15.84 20.52 -0.60
C GLY A 97 -15.50 21.20 -1.94
N ASP A 98 -15.23 22.51 -1.92
CA ASP A 98 -14.85 23.27 -3.12
C ASP A 98 -13.36 23.09 -3.51
N GLU A 99 -12.57 22.44 -2.66
CA GLU A 99 -11.14 22.29 -2.86
C GLU A 99 -10.80 21.03 -3.66
N ARG A 100 -10.16 21.19 -4.82
CA ARG A 100 -9.61 20.05 -5.56
C ARG A 100 -8.27 19.63 -4.96
N LEU A 101 -8.10 18.33 -4.74
CA LEU A 101 -6.93 17.75 -4.07
C LEU A 101 -5.93 17.22 -5.10
N PHE A 102 -6.41 16.40 -6.03
CA PHE A 102 -5.63 15.89 -7.16
C PHE A 102 -6.55 15.36 -8.27
N ALA A 103 -5.99 15.15 -9.45
CA ALA A 103 -6.68 14.49 -10.55
C ALA A 103 -5.98 13.18 -10.91
N GLY A 104 -6.70 12.27 -11.54
CA GLY A 104 -6.20 10.97 -11.95
C GLY A 104 -6.89 10.45 -13.20
N ILE A 105 -6.54 9.24 -13.60
CA ILE A 105 -7.06 8.58 -14.80
C ILE A 105 -7.49 7.14 -14.51
N PHE A 106 -8.57 6.70 -15.12
CA PHE A 106 -8.87 5.27 -15.25
C PHE A 106 -8.01 4.72 -16.36
N PHE A 107 -6.90 4.09 -16.02
CA PHE A 107 -5.86 3.68 -16.96
C PHE A 107 -6.09 2.25 -17.46
N PRO A 108 -6.53 2.04 -18.71
CA PRO A 108 -6.65 0.70 -19.26
C PRO A 108 -5.29 0.07 -19.53
N MET A 109 -5.13 -1.17 -19.06
CA MET A 109 -3.87 -1.91 -19.13
C MET A 109 -3.43 -2.29 -20.54
N TYR A 110 -4.32 -2.19 -21.53
CA TYR A 110 -3.99 -2.42 -22.94
C TYR A 110 -3.28 -1.22 -23.62
N MET A 111 -3.12 -0.09 -22.93
CA MET A 111 -2.38 1.05 -23.45
C MET A 111 -0.87 0.84 -23.37
N SER A 112 -0.16 1.27 -24.41
CA SER A 112 1.31 1.15 -24.51
C SER A 112 2.07 2.30 -23.83
N SER A 113 1.36 3.26 -23.23
CA SER A 113 1.94 4.40 -22.50
C SER A 113 1.56 4.33 -21.03
N PHE A 114 2.45 4.78 -20.15
CA PHE A 114 2.15 4.91 -18.72
C PHE A 114 1.62 6.31 -18.41
N PRO A 115 0.57 6.44 -17.57
CA PRO A 115 0.04 7.74 -17.19
C PRO A 115 1.02 8.47 -16.28
N GLN A 116 1.03 9.80 -16.36
CA GLN A 116 1.78 10.66 -15.42
C GLN A 116 0.94 11.06 -14.19
N LEU A 117 -0.28 10.53 -14.09
CA LEU A 117 -1.26 10.82 -13.04
C LEU A 117 -1.56 9.59 -12.19
N PRO A 118 -2.04 9.77 -10.94
CA PRO A 118 -2.68 8.69 -10.18
C PRO A 118 -3.63 7.89 -11.05
N SER A 119 -3.48 6.56 -11.02
CA SER A 119 -4.24 5.69 -11.91
C SER A 119 -5.19 4.78 -11.14
N ILE A 120 -6.39 4.55 -11.67
CA ILE A 120 -7.27 3.46 -11.27
C ILE A 120 -7.27 2.46 -12.41
N ILE A 121 -7.04 1.19 -12.14
CA ILE A 121 -7.14 0.15 -13.17
C ILE A 121 -8.62 -0.23 -13.33
N PRO A 122 -9.26 0.05 -14.50
CA PRO A 122 -10.69 -0.13 -14.68
C PRO A 122 -11.11 -1.57 -14.97
N GLU A 123 -10.18 -2.46 -15.33
CA GLU A 123 -10.48 -3.87 -15.63
C GLU A 123 -10.98 -4.60 -14.37
N ASP A 124 -12.28 -4.93 -14.42
CA ASP A 124 -13.10 -5.45 -13.32
C ASP A 124 -12.42 -6.62 -12.58
N ASP A 125 -12.07 -6.37 -11.32
CA ASP A 125 -11.59 -7.32 -10.32
C ASP A 125 -10.23 -7.99 -10.56
N LEU A 126 -9.48 -7.63 -11.61
CA LEU A 126 -8.18 -8.26 -11.83
C LEU A 126 -7.17 -7.92 -10.72
N PHE A 127 -7.17 -6.65 -10.28
CA PHE A 127 -6.18 -6.10 -9.35
C PHE A 127 -6.75 -5.64 -8.01
N SER A 128 -8.02 -5.23 -7.96
CA SER A 128 -8.69 -4.82 -6.73
C SER A 128 -10.20 -5.10 -6.82
N PRO A 129 -10.83 -5.49 -5.69
CA PRO A 129 -12.28 -5.67 -5.63
C PRO A 129 -13.07 -4.43 -6.09
N LYS A 130 -14.32 -4.61 -6.51
CA LYS A 130 -15.21 -3.51 -6.94
C LYS A 130 -15.51 -2.48 -5.84
N ASP A 131 -15.43 -2.87 -4.58
CA ASP A 131 -15.62 -2.00 -3.40
C ASP A 131 -14.30 -1.45 -2.85
N VAL A 132 -13.23 -1.47 -3.66
CA VAL A 132 -11.91 -0.95 -3.31
C VAL A 132 -11.38 -0.12 -4.48
N ILE A 133 -10.95 1.12 -4.24
CA ILE A 133 -10.24 1.93 -5.25
C ILE A 133 -8.78 2.00 -4.85
N LEU A 134 -7.97 1.18 -5.51
CA LEU A 134 -6.52 1.22 -5.40
C LEU A 134 -5.97 2.23 -6.41
N PHE A 135 -5.25 3.25 -5.93
CA PHE A 135 -4.51 4.13 -6.80
C PHE A 135 -3.19 3.45 -7.21
N GLY A 136 -3.19 2.91 -8.42
CA GLY A 136 -2.04 2.27 -9.04
C GLY A 136 -0.90 3.24 -9.29
N GLN A 137 0.32 2.74 -9.07
CA GLN A 137 1.59 3.38 -9.40
C GLN A 137 2.26 2.51 -10.48
N PHE A 138 2.16 2.91 -11.74
CA PHE A 138 2.79 2.19 -12.84
C PHE A 138 4.17 2.76 -13.17
N GLY A 139 5.16 1.87 -13.31
CA GLY A 139 6.54 2.24 -13.66
C GLY A 139 7.36 2.76 -12.48
N HIS A 140 8.64 3.07 -12.74
CA HIS A 140 9.59 3.60 -11.76
C HIS A 140 9.29 5.06 -11.31
N GLN A 141 8.18 5.64 -11.77
CA GLN A 141 7.69 6.93 -11.30
C GLN A 141 6.75 6.67 -10.11
N PHE A 142 7.40 6.39 -8.97
CA PHE A 142 6.80 6.46 -7.64
C PHE A 142 6.14 7.81 -7.39
N PRO A 143 5.18 7.84 -6.46
CA PRO A 143 3.88 8.47 -6.65
C PRO A 143 4.03 9.91 -7.08
N THR A 144 3.18 10.31 -8.02
CA THR A 144 2.83 11.71 -8.20
C THR A 144 2.70 12.36 -6.82
N GLU A 145 3.56 13.33 -6.51
CA GLU A 145 3.65 14.03 -5.22
C GLU A 145 2.27 14.43 -4.66
N GLN A 146 1.31 14.59 -5.57
CA GLN A 146 -0.13 14.72 -5.32
C GLN A 146 -0.71 13.72 -4.29
N LEU A 147 -0.44 12.40 -4.42
CA LEU A 147 -0.97 11.39 -3.47
C LEU A 147 -0.30 11.46 -2.09
N LYS A 148 0.93 11.98 -2.04
CA LYS A 148 1.68 12.19 -0.80
C LYS A 148 1.53 13.60 -0.23
N SER A 149 0.69 14.44 -0.84
CA SER A 149 0.56 15.83 -0.42
C SER A 149 -0.02 15.95 0.99
N ASP A 150 0.57 16.84 1.79
CA ASP A 150 0.08 17.15 3.14
C ASP A 150 -1.36 17.64 3.12
N LYS A 151 -1.74 18.36 2.06
CA LYS A 151 -3.11 18.83 1.83
C LYS A 151 -4.09 17.67 1.71
N PHE A 152 -3.80 16.65 0.90
CA PHE A 152 -4.68 15.48 0.79
C PHE A 152 -4.73 14.69 2.09
N LYS A 153 -3.58 14.48 2.75
CA LYS A 153 -3.53 13.80 4.06
C LYS A 153 -4.38 14.52 5.10
N LYS A 154 -4.28 15.85 5.16
CA LYS A 154 -5.05 16.68 6.08
C LYS A 154 -6.56 16.57 5.78
N ALA A 155 -6.96 16.64 4.52
CA ALA A 155 -8.37 16.51 4.14
C ALA A 155 -8.97 15.15 4.56
N LEU A 156 -8.20 14.07 4.40
CA LEU A 156 -8.60 12.73 4.88
C LEU A 156 -8.70 12.66 6.41
N PHE A 157 -7.77 13.30 7.13
CA PHE A 157 -7.78 13.37 8.59
C PHE A 157 -9.00 14.17 9.09
N ASP A 158 -9.23 15.35 8.52
CA ASP A 158 -10.36 16.22 8.89
C ASP A 158 -11.70 15.53 8.64
N ALA A 159 -11.79 14.72 7.57
CA ALA A 159 -12.98 13.92 7.22
C ALA A 159 -13.13 12.62 8.05
N GLY A 160 -12.19 12.30 8.95
CA GLY A 160 -12.21 11.06 9.72
C GLY A 160 -12.05 9.78 8.90
N LEU A 161 -11.50 9.89 7.68
CA LEU A 161 -11.31 8.77 6.74
C LEU A 161 -9.89 8.18 6.80
N LEU A 162 -8.91 8.90 7.36
CA LEU A 162 -7.52 8.49 7.33
C LEU A 162 -7.26 7.24 8.19
N SER A 163 -6.72 6.21 7.55
CA SER A 163 -6.13 5.03 8.17
C SER A 163 -4.63 4.97 7.83
N ASN A 164 -3.79 4.66 8.82
CA ASN A 164 -2.33 4.62 8.63
C ASN A 164 -1.85 3.32 7.96
N GLY A 165 -2.66 2.26 7.96
CA GLY A 165 -2.33 0.96 7.39
C GLY A 165 -1.08 0.32 8.01
N ILE A 166 -0.13 -0.11 7.17
CA ILE A 166 1.10 -0.78 7.59
C ILE A 166 2.35 0.07 7.33
N ASN A 167 3.42 -0.28 8.02
CA ASN A 167 4.78 0.08 7.63
C ASN A 167 5.61 -1.18 7.41
N VAL A 168 6.43 -1.21 6.36
CA VAL A 168 7.32 -2.34 6.07
C VAL A 168 8.76 -1.86 6.08
N ASP A 169 9.64 -2.62 6.75
CA ASP A 169 11.08 -2.36 6.78
C ASP A 169 11.85 -3.62 6.39
N LEU A 170 12.82 -3.47 5.49
CA LEU A 170 13.74 -4.53 5.12
C LEU A 170 14.92 -4.51 6.11
N LYS A 171 14.96 -5.50 7.00
CA LYS A 171 15.90 -5.56 8.14
C LYS A 171 17.25 -6.13 7.75
N GLN A 172 17.25 -7.21 6.96
CA GLN A 172 18.45 -7.98 6.69
C GLN A 172 18.42 -8.58 5.29
N LEU A 173 19.61 -8.70 4.68
CA LEU A 173 19.85 -9.38 3.41
C LEU A 173 21.18 -10.13 3.52
N LYS A 174 21.18 -11.43 3.25
CA LYS A 174 22.36 -12.30 3.27
C LYS A 174 22.44 -13.10 1.98
N SER A 175 23.65 -13.36 1.50
CA SER A 175 23.87 -14.41 0.50
C SER A 175 23.74 -15.79 1.14
N LYS A 176 23.13 -16.72 0.40
CA LYS A 176 23.00 -18.16 0.70
C LYS A 176 23.70 -18.97 -0.40
N GLY A 177 24.90 -18.54 -0.77
CA GLY A 177 25.66 -19.08 -1.90
C GLY A 177 25.64 -18.15 -3.11
N GLU A 178 26.00 -18.70 -4.27
CA GLU A 178 26.20 -17.91 -5.50
C GLU A 178 24.90 -17.34 -6.06
N ASN A 179 23.78 -18.07 -5.91
CA ASN A 179 22.55 -17.81 -6.68
C ASN A 179 21.31 -17.60 -5.79
N ALA A 180 21.50 -17.45 -4.48
CA ALA A 180 20.40 -17.33 -3.52
C ALA A 180 20.69 -16.28 -2.43
N VAL A 181 19.62 -15.64 -1.96
CA VAL A 181 19.62 -14.71 -0.85
C VAL A 181 18.59 -15.12 0.20
N GLU A 182 18.87 -14.77 1.44
CA GLU A 182 17.93 -14.80 2.55
C GLU A 182 17.67 -13.35 2.97
N TYR A 183 16.41 -12.92 2.97
CA TYR A 183 16.04 -11.57 3.38
C TYR A 183 15.02 -11.60 4.51
N THR A 184 15.15 -10.66 5.44
CA THR A 184 14.26 -10.50 6.59
C THR A 184 13.55 -9.16 6.49
N PHE A 185 12.23 -9.17 6.57
CA PHE A 185 11.41 -7.97 6.63
C PHE A 185 10.55 -7.94 7.90
N GLU A 186 10.17 -6.74 8.30
CA GLU A 186 9.27 -6.47 9.41
C GLU A 186 8.07 -5.66 8.92
N VAL A 187 6.86 -6.14 9.20
CA VAL A 187 5.60 -5.43 8.97
C VAL A 187 5.07 -4.95 10.31
N THR A 188 4.80 -3.65 10.45
CA THR A 188 4.17 -3.05 11.63
C THR A 188 2.77 -2.60 11.27
N ASN A 189 1.78 -2.92 12.11
CA ASN A 189 0.44 -2.33 11.99
C ASN A 189 0.45 -0.95 12.64
N CYS A 190 0.31 0.09 11.83
CA CYS A 190 0.25 1.49 12.23
C CYS A 190 -1.19 1.99 12.40
N ASP A 191 -2.17 1.14 12.11
CA ASP A 191 -3.58 1.41 12.21
C ASP A 191 -4.13 1.14 13.63
N THR A 192 -5.35 1.59 13.87
CA THR A 192 -6.11 1.41 15.11
C THR A 192 -6.93 0.12 15.13
N GLU A 193 -7.10 -0.53 13.97
CA GLU A 193 -7.81 -1.81 13.84
C GLU A 193 -6.86 -2.98 13.53
N THR A 194 -7.35 -4.21 13.68
CA THR A 194 -6.58 -5.40 13.30
C THR A 194 -6.49 -5.49 11.78
N LEU A 195 -5.30 -5.82 11.27
CA LEU A 195 -5.06 -6.06 9.85
C LEU A 195 -4.79 -7.53 9.58
N TYR A 196 -5.44 -8.08 8.56
CA TYR A 196 -5.16 -9.39 7.99
C TYR A 196 -4.22 -9.18 6.81
N ILE A 197 -2.97 -9.61 6.97
CA ILE A 197 -1.90 -9.41 5.98
C ILE A 197 -1.37 -10.74 5.46
N PRO A 198 -0.84 -10.82 4.22
CA PRO A 198 -0.19 -12.02 3.72
C PRO A 198 0.98 -12.50 4.59
N ASP A 199 1.08 -13.82 4.79
CA ASP A 199 2.12 -14.42 5.62
C ASP A 199 2.90 -15.50 4.83
N PRO A 200 4.17 -15.27 4.47
CA PRO A 200 4.99 -16.27 3.77
C PRO A 200 5.11 -17.59 4.55
N ASP A 201 5.15 -17.58 5.88
CA ASP A 201 5.25 -18.81 6.69
C ASP A 201 3.99 -19.68 6.57
N LYS A 202 2.85 -19.09 6.17
CA LYS A 202 1.57 -19.79 5.99
C LYS A 202 1.28 -20.19 4.55
N MET A 203 1.71 -19.37 3.59
CA MET A 203 1.45 -19.61 2.16
C MET A 203 2.59 -20.33 1.43
N GLY A 204 3.80 -20.30 2.00
CA GLY A 204 5.04 -20.81 1.45
C GLY A 204 5.79 -19.78 0.59
N ASP A 205 7.12 -19.82 0.69
CA ASP A 205 8.05 -18.89 0.01
C ASP A 205 7.84 -18.83 -1.50
N SER A 206 7.66 -19.97 -2.17
CA SER A 206 7.44 -20.00 -3.63
C SER A 206 6.22 -19.19 -4.05
N ARG A 207 5.12 -19.30 -3.29
CA ARG A 207 3.88 -18.56 -3.56
C ARG A 207 4.05 -17.09 -3.23
N PHE A 208 4.72 -16.79 -2.12
CA PHE A 208 5.03 -15.41 -1.77
C PHE A 208 5.87 -14.73 -2.87
N HIS A 209 6.86 -15.41 -3.43
CA HIS A 209 7.66 -14.91 -4.56
C HIS A 209 6.89 -14.79 -5.86
N TYR A 210 5.97 -15.72 -6.16
CA TYR A 210 5.10 -15.59 -7.32
C TYR A 210 4.30 -14.28 -7.31
N ILE A 211 3.85 -13.87 -6.12
CA ILE A 211 3.04 -12.67 -5.94
C ILE A 211 3.90 -11.40 -5.94
N THR A 212 5.09 -11.46 -5.34
CA THR A 212 5.90 -10.26 -5.03
C THR A 212 7.07 -10.03 -5.97
N ASN A 213 7.50 -11.06 -6.71
CA ASN A 213 8.84 -11.20 -7.29
C ASN A 213 9.99 -11.14 -6.25
N GLY A 214 9.68 -11.20 -4.96
CA GLY A 214 10.62 -11.14 -3.85
C GLY A 214 11.43 -9.84 -3.82
N VAL A 215 12.71 -9.96 -3.46
CA VAL A 215 13.68 -8.85 -3.53
C VAL A 215 14.36 -8.82 -4.89
N TRP A 216 14.62 -7.62 -5.36
CA TRP A 216 15.54 -7.40 -6.48
C TRP A 216 16.48 -6.26 -6.15
N PHE A 217 17.61 -6.20 -6.84
CA PHE A 217 18.68 -5.28 -6.50
C PHE A 217 19.33 -4.66 -7.72
N PHE A 218 19.85 -3.47 -7.49
CA PHE A 218 20.67 -2.74 -8.43
C PHE A 218 22.12 -2.73 -7.92
N THR A 219 23.03 -3.20 -8.77
CA THR A 219 24.47 -3.13 -8.53
C THR A 219 25.09 -2.32 -9.67
N GLY A 220 25.40 -1.05 -9.41
CA GLY A 220 25.73 -0.10 -10.48
C GLY A 220 24.55 0.06 -11.45
N ASN A 221 24.77 -0.24 -12.73
CA ASN A 221 23.72 -0.20 -13.77
C ASN A 221 23.10 -1.57 -14.07
N THR A 222 23.41 -2.61 -13.27
CA THR A 222 22.89 -3.95 -13.48
C THR A 222 21.69 -4.21 -12.60
N TYR A 223 20.57 -4.56 -13.23
CA TYR A 223 19.38 -5.06 -12.55
C TYR A 223 19.53 -6.56 -12.29
N CYS A 224 19.29 -6.98 -11.05
CA CYS A 224 19.37 -8.37 -10.68
C CYS A 224 18.11 -8.81 -9.93
N TYR A 225 17.49 -9.85 -10.48
CA TYR A 225 16.23 -10.42 -10.04
C TYR A 225 16.30 -11.93 -10.15
N SER A 226 15.40 -12.61 -9.46
CA SER A 226 15.27 -14.06 -9.58
C SER A 226 14.62 -14.44 -10.90
N ASN A 227 15.22 -15.39 -11.62
CA ASN A 227 14.64 -16.00 -12.81
C ASN A 227 13.75 -17.21 -12.48
N LEU A 228 13.63 -17.58 -11.20
CA LEU A 228 12.73 -18.65 -10.78
C LEU A 228 11.32 -18.08 -10.65
N SER A 229 10.40 -18.67 -11.40
CA SER A 229 8.96 -18.39 -11.28
C SER A 229 8.26 -19.68 -10.88
N ASP A 230 7.45 -19.59 -9.83
CA ASP A 230 6.35 -20.52 -9.63
C ASP A 230 5.26 -20.13 -10.65
N HIS A 231 4.61 -21.12 -11.26
CA HIS A 231 3.55 -20.91 -12.26
C HIS A 231 2.18 -21.36 -11.74
N THR A 232 2.07 -21.62 -10.44
CA THR A 232 0.82 -22.04 -9.83
C THR A 232 -0.17 -20.88 -9.82
N SER A 233 -1.06 -20.88 -10.81
CA SER A 233 -2.18 -19.95 -10.87
C SER A 233 -3.01 -20.01 -9.60
N PHE A 234 -3.41 -18.85 -9.08
CA PHE A 234 -4.43 -18.74 -8.05
C PHE A 234 -5.34 -17.56 -8.35
N GLU A 235 -6.61 -17.68 -7.98
CA GLU A 235 -7.58 -16.60 -8.18
C GLU A 235 -7.65 -15.65 -6.98
N ASN A 236 -7.68 -16.22 -5.77
CA ASN A 236 -7.85 -15.48 -4.50
C ASN A 236 -6.96 -16.03 -3.40
N PHE A 237 -6.66 -15.18 -2.41
CA PHE A 237 -5.92 -15.57 -1.22
C PHE A 237 -6.76 -16.50 -0.35
N SER A 238 -6.16 -17.59 0.13
CA SER A 238 -6.81 -18.45 1.12
C SER A 238 -6.85 -17.76 2.49
N GLU A 239 -7.93 -17.95 3.24
CA GLU A 239 -8.03 -17.40 4.60
C GLU A 239 -6.89 -17.89 5.52
N SER A 240 -6.40 -19.11 5.30
CA SER A 240 -5.30 -19.69 6.07
C SER A 240 -3.96 -19.01 5.82
N TRP A 241 -3.81 -18.19 4.77
CA TRP A 241 -2.58 -17.49 4.43
C TRP A 241 -2.40 -16.16 5.16
N PHE A 242 -3.43 -15.68 5.87
CA PHE A 242 -3.35 -14.40 6.56
C PHE A 242 -2.72 -14.52 7.94
N TYR A 243 -1.81 -13.59 8.25
CA TYR A 243 -1.44 -13.26 9.62
C TYR A 243 -2.39 -12.18 10.15
N LYS A 244 -2.87 -12.37 11.37
CA LYS A 244 -3.71 -11.41 12.08
C LYS A 244 -2.83 -10.48 12.90
N LEU A 245 -2.57 -9.28 12.38
CA LEU A 245 -1.68 -8.28 12.95
C LEU A 245 -2.49 -7.25 13.74
N LYS A 246 -2.44 -7.31 15.07
CA LYS A 246 -3.16 -6.37 15.96
C LYS A 246 -2.56 -4.95 15.89
N PRO A 247 -3.29 -3.91 16.31
CA PRO A 247 -2.77 -2.54 16.40
C PRO A 247 -1.42 -2.47 17.14
N GLY A 248 -0.45 -1.77 16.56
CA GLY A 248 0.91 -1.63 17.11
C GLY A 248 1.77 -2.89 17.08
N GLN A 249 1.22 -4.04 16.65
CA GLN A 249 1.97 -5.29 16.58
C GLN A 249 2.90 -5.31 15.36
N LYS A 250 3.97 -6.10 15.49
CA LYS A 250 4.94 -6.38 14.44
C LYS A 250 4.93 -7.86 14.04
N MET A 251 5.16 -8.11 12.76
CA MET A 251 5.44 -9.43 12.19
C MET A 251 6.81 -9.39 11.52
N THR A 252 7.70 -10.31 11.88
CA THR A 252 9.01 -10.46 11.23
C THR A 252 9.05 -11.79 10.49
N ARG A 253 9.49 -11.77 9.23
CA ARG A 253 9.61 -12.96 8.39
C ARG A 253 10.95 -12.97 7.69
N THR A 254 11.50 -14.17 7.54
CA THR A 254 12.73 -14.41 6.79
C THR A 254 12.39 -15.38 5.66
N VAL A 255 12.73 -14.99 4.44
CA VAL A 255 12.36 -15.71 3.23
C VAL A 255 13.62 -16.00 2.43
N GLU A 256 13.72 -17.20 1.87
CA GLU A 256 14.84 -17.58 1.00
C GLU A 256 14.42 -17.49 -0.47
N GLN A 257 15.15 -16.69 -1.25
CA GLN A 257 14.94 -16.55 -2.68
C GLN A 257 16.18 -16.98 -3.44
N SER A 258 16.00 -17.91 -4.38
CA SER A 258 17.05 -18.40 -5.27
C SER A 258 16.80 -17.94 -6.71
N GLY A 259 17.70 -18.26 -7.64
CA GLY A 259 17.52 -18.00 -9.07
C GLY A 259 18.15 -16.70 -9.57
N PHE A 260 19.03 -16.07 -8.78
CA PHE A 260 19.76 -14.89 -9.21
C PHE A 260 20.91 -15.28 -10.14
N SER A 261 21.10 -14.50 -11.21
CA SER A 261 22.17 -14.71 -12.21
C SER A 261 23.34 -13.75 -12.07
N CYS A 262 23.35 -12.90 -11.04
CA CYS A 262 24.39 -11.90 -10.81
C CYS A 262 25.16 -12.20 -9.51
N ALA A 263 26.33 -11.58 -9.35
CA ALA A 263 27.13 -11.71 -8.14
C ALA A 263 26.42 -11.09 -6.92
N LEU A 264 26.22 -11.90 -5.88
CA LEU A 264 25.55 -11.52 -4.62
C LEU A 264 26.56 -11.05 -3.57
N SER A 265 27.25 -9.95 -3.84
CA SER A 265 28.21 -9.37 -2.87
C SER A 265 28.35 -7.87 -2.99
N GLY A 266 28.68 -7.21 -1.86
CA GLY A 266 28.95 -5.78 -1.81
C GLY A 266 27.70 -4.93 -1.50
N LYS A 267 27.82 -3.63 -1.76
CA LYS A 267 26.72 -2.67 -1.58
C LYS A 267 25.72 -2.79 -2.72
N VAL A 268 24.44 -2.85 -2.39
CA VAL A 268 23.34 -2.93 -3.35
C VAL A 268 22.21 -2.00 -2.95
N ASN A 269 21.50 -1.45 -3.93
CA ASN A 269 20.19 -0.85 -3.69
C ASN A 269 19.13 -1.94 -3.85
N CYS A 270 18.55 -2.36 -2.73
CA CYS A 270 17.53 -3.39 -2.69
C CYS A 270 16.14 -2.77 -2.76
N ARG A 271 15.24 -3.39 -3.53
CA ARG A 271 13.82 -3.07 -3.54
C ARG A 271 12.99 -4.30 -3.21
N PHE A 272 11.94 -4.06 -2.43
CA PHE A 272 10.99 -5.07 -1.99
C PHE A 272 9.57 -4.50 -2.08
N SER A 273 8.62 -5.32 -2.54
CA SER A 273 7.20 -4.99 -2.55
C SER A 273 6.46 -5.96 -1.65
N PHE A 274 5.98 -5.51 -0.50
CA PHE A 274 5.08 -6.32 0.32
C PHE A 274 3.68 -6.33 -0.32
N PRO A 275 3.09 -7.51 -0.56
CA PRO A 275 1.87 -7.61 -1.35
C PRO A 275 0.64 -7.44 -0.48
N GLY A 276 -0.37 -6.77 -1.01
CA GLY A 276 -1.73 -6.83 -0.49
C GLY A 276 -2.45 -8.06 -0.99
N ALA A 277 -3.60 -8.36 -0.38
CA ALA A 277 -4.38 -9.53 -0.74
C ALA A 277 -5.20 -9.33 -2.02
N LYS A 278 -5.24 -10.35 -2.88
CA LYS A 278 -6.27 -10.50 -3.91
C LYS A 278 -7.46 -11.28 -3.34
N ILE A 279 -8.59 -10.62 -3.21
CA ILE A 279 -9.81 -11.13 -2.58
C ILE A 279 -11.04 -10.68 -3.37
N LYS A 280 -12.22 -11.22 -3.03
CA LYS A 280 -13.47 -10.81 -3.68
C LYS A 280 -14.06 -9.56 -3.04
N THR A 281 -14.99 -8.94 -3.76
CA THR A 281 -15.81 -7.83 -3.27
C THR A 281 -16.47 -8.16 -1.93
N GLY A 282 -16.33 -7.27 -0.95
CA GLY A 282 -16.85 -7.42 0.41
C GLY A 282 -16.01 -8.29 1.35
N GLU A 283 -15.04 -9.07 0.87
CA GLU A 283 -14.24 -9.96 1.72
C GLU A 283 -13.15 -9.25 2.53
N TRP A 284 -12.90 -7.97 2.22
CA TRP A 284 -11.90 -7.18 2.93
C TRP A 284 -12.35 -6.86 4.35
N LYS A 285 -13.65 -6.74 4.60
CA LYS A 285 -14.19 -6.46 5.93
C LYS A 285 -14.25 -7.75 6.75
N LYS A 286 -13.60 -7.76 7.91
CA LYS A 286 -13.63 -8.87 8.86
C LYS A 286 -14.34 -8.44 10.15
N PRO A 287 -14.86 -9.38 10.97
CA PRO A 287 -15.60 -9.04 12.18
C PRO A 287 -14.80 -8.20 13.20
N ASP A 288 -13.49 -8.28 13.18
CA ASP A 288 -12.58 -7.66 14.14
C ASP A 288 -11.42 -6.88 13.49
N GLY A 289 -11.58 -6.50 12.22
CA GLY A 289 -10.59 -5.76 11.46
C GLY A 289 -10.84 -5.83 9.96
N ARG A 290 -9.76 -5.75 9.18
CA ARG A 290 -9.84 -5.84 7.71
C ARG A 290 -8.65 -6.52 7.08
N VAL A 291 -8.84 -7.04 5.87
CA VAL A 291 -7.76 -7.44 4.98
C VAL A 291 -7.09 -6.20 4.41
N TRP A 292 -5.76 -6.15 4.49
CA TRP A 292 -4.98 -5.08 3.88
C TRP A 292 -4.75 -5.36 2.39
N ILE A 293 -5.11 -4.38 1.55
CA ILE A 293 -5.02 -4.43 0.09
C ILE A 293 -4.08 -3.32 -0.41
N GLY A 294 -3.38 -3.61 -1.50
CA GLY A 294 -2.49 -2.70 -2.21
C GLY A 294 -1.06 -3.23 -2.25
N ASN A 295 -0.07 -2.35 -2.30
CA ASN A 295 1.35 -2.73 -2.24
C ASN A 295 2.11 -1.73 -1.38
N PHE A 296 3.12 -2.22 -0.65
CA PHE A 296 4.02 -1.36 0.12
C PHE A 296 5.43 -1.57 -0.39
N TYR A 297 6.01 -0.51 -0.96
CA TYR A 297 7.34 -0.56 -1.53
C TYR A 297 8.40 -0.08 -0.54
N VAL A 298 9.47 -0.84 -0.44
CA VAL A 298 10.67 -0.49 0.33
C VAL A 298 11.83 -0.43 -0.64
N GLU A 299 12.59 0.67 -0.60
CA GLU A 299 13.90 0.78 -1.24
C GLU A 299 14.94 1.10 -0.17
N LYS A 300 16.05 0.36 -0.15
CA LYS A 300 17.07 0.47 0.89
C LYS A 300 18.44 0.08 0.38
N GLU A 301 19.45 0.90 0.65
CA GLU A 301 20.85 0.48 0.46
C GLU A 301 21.19 -0.58 1.52
N MET A 302 21.73 -1.71 1.08
CA MET A 302 22.13 -2.82 1.95
C MET A 302 23.48 -3.38 1.52
N VAL A 303 24.12 -4.13 2.42
CA VAL A 303 25.38 -4.84 2.12
C VAL A 303 25.11 -6.34 2.12
N ILE A 304 25.38 -6.98 0.98
CA ILE A 304 25.39 -8.44 0.90
C ILE A 304 26.79 -8.92 1.22
N ASN A 305 26.95 -9.55 2.38
CA ASN A 305 28.19 -10.22 2.74
C ASN A 305 28.16 -11.64 2.16
N TYR A 306 29.10 -11.96 1.28
CA TYR A 306 29.31 -13.34 0.83
C TYR A 306 29.80 -14.16 2.02
N ARG A 307 29.03 -15.16 2.44
CA ARG A 307 29.55 -16.18 3.36
C ARG A 307 30.17 -17.27 2.50
N ASN A 308 31.50 -17.40 2.59
CA ASN A 308 32.13 -18.65 2.17
C ASN A 308 31.49 -19.78 2.99
N PRO A 309 31.02 -20.86 2.33
CA PRO A 309 30.39 -21.99 3.01
C PRO A 309 31.31 -22.66 4.04
#